data_AF-A0A2S9GG97-F1
#
_entry.id   AF-A0A2S9GG97-F1
#
_cell.length_a   1.000
_cell.length_b   1.000
_cell.length_c   1.000
_cell.angle_alpha   90.00
_cell.angle_beta   90.00
_cell.angle_gamma   90.00
#
_symmetry.space_group_name_H-M   'P 1'
#
loop_
_entity.id
_entity.type
_entity.pdbx_description
1 polymer ?
#
loop_
_entity_poly.entity_id
_entity_poly.type
_entity_poly.pdbx_seq_one_letter_code
_entity_poly.pdbx_strand_id
1 'polypeptide(L)' 'RGVVAAFVADRLHVDHRDLTPQAVAWTMLAVSLAAYEHWLADESVSLPAALGDAFDLLASGLADLEIGVSESGSRRRR' A
#
# COMPACT_ATOMS: atom_id res chain seq x y z
N ARG A 1 11.46 -5.60 2.76
CA ARG A 1 10.91 -4.26 3.11
C ARG A 1 11.93 -3.11 3.10
N GLY A 2 13.19 -3.28 3.54
CA GLY A 2 14.17 -2.17 3.61
C GLY A 2 14.42 -1.44 2.28
N VAL A 3 14.43 -2.16 1.16
CA VAL A 3 14.53 -1.58 -0.20
C VAL A 3 13.37 -0.62 -0.49
N VAL A 4 12.14 -0.98 -0.12
CA VAL A 4 10.96 -0.13 -0.30
C VAL A 4 11.06 1.13 0.56
N ALA A 5 11.51 1.00 1.81
CA ALA A 5 11.69 2.17 2.68
C ALA A 5 12.75 3.13 2.10
N ALA A 6 13.88 2.61 1.62
CA ALA A 6 14.91 3.44 0.99
C ALA A 6 14.40 4.12 -0.29
N PHE A 7 13.65 3.39 -1.13
CA PHE A 7 13.05 3.93 -2.35
C PHE A 7 12.06 5.07 -2.08
N VAL A 8 11.17 4.88 -1.08
CA VAL A 8 10.19 5.91 -0.70
C VAL A 8 10.88 7.13 -0.08
N ALA A 9 11.88 6.90 0.77
CA ALA A 9 12.64 7.97 1.40
C ALA A 9 13.38 8.85 0.38
N ASP A 10 14.01 8.23 -0.62
CA ASP A 10 14.69 8.95 -1.70
C ASP A 10 13.72 9.86 -2.48
N ARG A 11 12.53 9.36 -2.81
CA ARG A 11 11.49 10.09 -3.54
C ARG A 11 10.87 11.25 -2.74
N LEU A 12 10.85 11.13 -1.42
CA LEU A 12 10.28 12.14 -0.52
C LEU A 12 11.34 13.08 0.09
N HIS A 13 12.63 12.82 -0.16
CA HIS A 13 13.76 13.53 0.45
C HIS A 13 13.72 13.52 2.00
N VAL A 14 13.42 12.37 2.59
CA VAL A 14 13.35 12.15 4.06
C VAL A 14 14.27 11.00 4.50
N ASP A 15 14.40 10.74 5.80
CA ASP A 15 15.19 9.59 6.27
C ASP A 15 14.39 8.28 6.09
N HIS A 16 15.04 7.21 5.64
CA HIS A 16 14.42 5.89 5.51
C HIS A 16 13.88 5.31 6.82
N ARG A 17 14.31 5.81 7.99
CA ARG A 17 13.82 5.44 9.32
C ARG A 17 12.59 6.22 9.73
N ASP A 18 12.21 7.26 9.00
CA ASP A 18 11.01 8.04 9.29
C ASP A 18 9.75 7.17 9.15
N LEU A 19 8.69 7.59 9.86
CA LEU A 19 7.45 6.82 9.95
C LEU A 19 6.86 6.54 8.56
N THR A 20 6.85 7.52 7.66
CA THR A 20 6.21 7.40 6.34
C THR A 20 6.87 6.31 5.47
N PRO A 21 8.19 6.35 5.18
CA PRO A 21 8.83 5.27 4.42
C PRO A 21 8.70 3.89 5.08
N GLN A 22 8.79 3.84 6.41
CA GLN A 22 8.67 2.58 7.16
C GLN A 22 7.25 2.00 7.07
N ALA A 23 6.21 2.83 7.22
CA ALA A 23 4.82 2.42 7.12
C ALA A 23 4.52 1.86 5.74
N VAL A 24 4.91 2.58 4.68
CA VAL A 24 4.74 2.09 3.29
C VAL A 24 5.45 0.75 3.10
N ALA A 25 6.70 0.62 3.56
CA ALA A 25 7.46 -0.61 3.43
C ALA A 25 6.83 -1.81 4.16
N TRP A 26 6.22 -1.59 5.32
CA TRP A 26 5.49 -2.62 6.06
C TRP A 26 4.18 -3.00 5.37
N THR A 27 3.42 -2.03 4.89
CA THR A 27 2.17 -2.28 4.15
C THR A 27 2.44 -3.09 2.88
N MET A 28 3.46 -2.71 2.10
CA MET A 28 3.84 -3.45 0.89
C MET A 28 4.21 -4.90 1.18
N LEU A 29 4.89 -5.16 2.31
CA LEU A 29 5.19 -6.52 2.75
C LEU A 29 3.92 -7.29 3.11
N ALA A 30 3.01 -6.69 3.88
CA ALA A 30 1.75 -7.33 4.27
C ALA A 30 0.90 -7.70 3.05
N VAL A 31 0.77 -6.80 2.08
CA VAL A 31 0.01 -7.03 0.83
C VAL A 31 0.64 -8.14 0.00
N SER A 32 1.98 -8.16 -0.10
CA SER A 32 2.68 -9.24 -0.80
C SER A 32 2.41 -10.60 -0.15
N LEU A 33 2.45 -10.68 1.19
CA LEU A 33 2.18 -11.91 1.92
C LEU A 33 0.73 -12.39 1.72
N ALA A 34 -0.24 -11.47 1.78
CA ALA A 34 -1.64 -11.81 1.54
C ALA A 34 -1.87 -12.38 0.12
N ALA A 35 -1.22 -11.81 -0.90
CA ALA A 35 -1.27 -12.34 -2.27
C ALA A 35 -0.68 -13.75 -2.37
N TYR A 36 0.44 -14.02 -1.68
CA TYR A 36 1.02 -15.36 -1.63
C TYR A 36 0.11 -16.36 -0.94
N GLU A 37 -0.47 -15.99 0.21
CA GLU A 37 -1.40 -16.85 0.94
C GLU A 37 -2.65 -17.16 0.12
N HIS A 38 -3.19 -16.17 -0.60
CA HIS A 38 -4.31 -16.37 -1.52
C HIS A 38 -3.96 -17.33 -2.66
N TRP A 39 -2.82 -17.12 -3.30
CA TRP A 39 -2.35 -17.99 -4.39
C TRP A 39 -2.07 -19.43 -3.91
N LEU A 40 -1.47 -19.60 -2.74
CA LEU A 40 -1.22 -20.94 -2.16
C LEU A 40 -2.51 -21.67 -1.80
N ALA A 41 -3.58 -20.94 -1.47
CA ALA A 41 -4.89 -21.53 -1.20
C ALA A 41 -5.66 -21.89 -2.48
N ASP A 42 -5.39 -21.20 -3.59
CA ASP A 42 -6.01 -21.43 -4.90
C ASP A 42 -5.00 -21.25 -6.05
N GLU A 43 -4.32 -22.34 -6.39
CA GLU A 43 -3.32 -22.36 -7.48
C GLU A 43 -3.93 -22.25 -8.88
N SER A 44 -5.26 -22.16 -9.02
CA SER A 44 -5.89 -21.86 -10.31
C SER A 44 -5.65 -20.42 -10.76
N VAL A 45 -5.32 -19.52 -9.82
CA VAL A 45 -4.91 -18.15 -10.07
C VAL A 45 -3.40 -18.11 -10.32
N SER A 46 -2.93 -17.29 -11.26
CA SER A 46 -1.49 -17.08 -11.43
C SER A 46 -0.94 -16.16 -10.35
N LEU A 47 0.23 -16.46 -9.80
CA LEU A 47 0.89 -15.61 -8.79
C LEU A 47 1.04 -14.14 -9.23
N PRO A 48 1.44 -13.81 -10.49
CA PRO A 48 1.50 -12.42 -10.94
C PRO A 48 0.13 -11.72 -10.91
N ALA A 49 -0.95 -12.43 -11.24
CA ALA A 49 -2.31 -11.88 -11.16
C ALA A 49 -2.71 -11.62 -9.70
N ALA A 50 -2.50 -12.60 -8.81
CA ALA A 50 -2.81 -12.44 -7.38
C ALA A 50 -2.06 -11.26 -6.74
N LEU A 51 -0.78 -11.07 -7.09
CA LEU A 51 0.01 -9.91 -6.65
C LEU A 51 -0.54 -8.60 -7.22
N GLY A 52 -0.84 -8.56 -8.53
CA GLY A 52 -1.43 -7.40 -9.19
C GLY A 52 -2.73 -6.96 -8.52
N ASP A 53 -3.67 -7.89 -8.38
CA ASP A 53 -4.97 -7.65 -7.78
C ASP A 53 -4.85 -7.12 -6.33
N ALA A 54 -3.93 -7.68 -5.54
CA ALA A 54 -3.70 -7.24 -4.17
C ALA A 54 -3.15 -5.81 -4.09
N PHE A 55 -2.24 -5.42 -4.99
CA PHE A 55 -1.72 -4.05 -5.04
C PHE A 55 -2.73 -3.05 -5.61
N ASP A 56 -3.55 -3.45 -6.58
CA ASP A 56 -4.63 -2.62 -7.12
C ASP A 56 -5.71 -2.35 -6.07
N LEU A 57 -6.04 -3.35 -5.25
CA LEU A 57 -6.93 -3.19 -4.10
C LEU A 57 -6.37 -2.19 -3.07
N LEU A 58 -5.06 -2.28 -2.78
CA LEU A 58 -4.42 -1.33 -1.87
C LEU A 58 -4.43 0.10 -2.43
N ALA A 59 -4.09 0.27 -3.72
CA ALA A 59 -4.03 1.58 -4.36
C ALA A 59 -5.41 2.26 -4.42
N SER A 60 -6.45 1.51 -4.78
CA SER A 60 -7.83 2.00 -4.78
C SER A 60 -8.32 2.36 -3.38
N GLY A 61 -8.08 1.50 -2.38
CA GLY A 61 -8.44 1.78 -0.99
C GLY A 61 -7.76 3.03 -0.42
N LEU A 62 -6.49 3.27 -0.77
CA LEU A 62 -5.78 4.49 -0.37
C LEU A 62 -6.35 5.75 -1.04
N ALA A 63 -6.72 5.68 -2.32
CA ALA A 63 -7.34 6.78 -3.04
C ALA A 63 -8.72 7.14 -2.46
N ASP A 64 -9.52 6.12 -2.13
CA ASP A 64 -10.84 6.31 -1.53
C ASP A 64 -10.75 6.95 -0.12
N LEU A 65 -9.74 6.59 0.66
CA LEU A 65 -9.46 7.23 1.96
C LEU A 65 -9.10 8.72 1.80
N GLU A 66 -8.30 9.08 0.79
CA GLU A 66 -7.93 10.48 0.50
C GLU A 66 -9.16 11.33 0.12
N ILE A 67 -10.04 10.78 -0.72
CA ILE A 67 -11.30 11.41 -1.11
C ILE A 67 -12.20 11.62 0.11
N GLY A 68 -12.40 10.59 0.94
CA GLY A 68 -13.24 10.67 2.13
C GLY A 68 -12.74 11.67 3.20
N VAL A 69 -11.42 11.83 3.35
CA VAL A 69 -10.81 12.83 4.24
C VAL A 69 -11.04 14.25 3.70
N SER A 70 -10.90 14.46 2.39
CA SER A 70 -11.09 15.76 1.74
C SER A 70 -12.53 16.27 1.86
N GLU A 71 -13.52 15.40 1.64
CA GLU A 71 -14.94 15.72 1.81
C GLU A 71 -15.28 16.06 3.27
N SER A 72 -14.73 15.29 4.22
CA SER A 72 -14.91 15.49 5.65
C SER A 72 -14.32 16.83 6.13
N GLY A 73 -13.19 17.26 5.57
CA GLY A 73 -12.56 18.55 5.86
C GLY A 73 -13.34 19.75 5.31
N SER A 74 -13.93 19.62 4.12
CA SER A 74 -14.78 20.65 3.50
C SER A 74 -16.06 20.89 4.30
N ARG A 75 -16.66 19.82 4.84
CA ARG A 75 -17.93 19.89 5.60
C ARG A 75 -17.80 20.53 6.97
N ARG A 76 -16.61 20.52 7.59
CA ARG A 76 -16.36 21.16 8.91
C ARG A 76 -16.06 22.66 8.83
N ARG A 77 -15.89 23.23 7.64
CA ARG A 77 -15.57 24.65 7.43
C ARG A 77 -16.77 25.51 7.00
N ARG A 78 -17.99 24.97 7.01
CA ARG A 78 -19.25 25.67 6.75
C ARG A 78 -20.10 25.80 8.00
#